data_AF-A0A1M4YIM6-F1
#
_entry.id   AF-A0A1M4YIM6-F1
#
_cell.length_a   1.000
_cell.length_b   1.000
_cell.length_c   1.000
_cell.angle_alpha   90.00
_cell.angle_beta   90.00
_cell.angle_gamma   90.00
#
_symmetry.space_group_name_H-M   'P 1'
#
loop_
_entity.id
_entity.type
_entity.pdbx_description
1 polymer ?
#
loop_
_entity_poly.entity_id
_entity_poly.type
_entity_poly.pdbx_seq_one_letter_code
_entity_poly.pdbx_strand_id
1 'polypeptide(L)'
;MKRYRVKLKFKEPIHLGYREGMFNITDTTIHSDTIFSGIVNCYSLLFGKDKTDNLLDNILQGKLKVSSSFYYVDDEYLYPRPICNKMYLDDFKKDKKIKYISEKVLRGQAKDKYVVGNMLLSKKIEKYIYKIEERPRVVVDRLNNGSSIYYTSCCRFNEGCGLWFYMDVEDELKDEVFSALNLLADEGLGGMRSYGYGHFEFEAFEEKLEKPLNKNILISLCLPKKEEIEKFLSYGIVERTGYIYSPYVKTKKHNIYRMFEEGSIVEGEAEGTIFDDTPEGFNEHKVYKYGRAFLVPFE
;
A
#
# COMPACT_ATOMS: atom_id res chain seq x y z
N MET A 1 8.37 6.93 -19.55
CA MET A 1 7.64 6.32 -18.42
C MET A 1 6.59 5.32 -18.91
N LYS A 2 6.47 4.17 -18.26
CA LYS A 2 5.39 3.18 -18.47
C LYS A 2 4.67 2.89 -17.17
N ARG A 3 3.38 2.55 -17.24
CA ARG A 3 2.55 2.16 -16.10
C ARG A 3 2.35 0.66 -16.08
N TYR A 4 2.51 0.06 -14.91
CA TYR A 4 2.26 -1.36 -14.67
C TYR A 4 1.22 -1.51 -13.57
N ARG A 5 0.22 -2.35 -13.81
CA ARG A 5 -0.64 -2.91 -12.76
C ARG A 5 0.05 -4.18 -12.24
N VAL A 6 0.54 -4.13 -11.01
CA VAL A 6 1.25 -5.23 -10.35
C VAL A 6 0.27 -5.96 -9.45
N LYS A 7 0.00 -7.23 -9.76
CA LYS A 7 -0.91 -8.13 -9.06
C LYS A 7 -0.11 -9.02 -8.10
N LEU A 8 -0.38 -8.92 -6.81
CA LEU A 8 0.28 -9.65 -5.71
C LEU A 8 -0.56 -10.84 -5.25
N LYS A 9 -0.01 -12.04 -5.36
CA LYS A 9 -0.63 -13.29 -4.94
C LYS A 9 0.11 -13.86 -3.73
N PHE A 10 -0.50 -13.73 -2.56
CA PHE A 10 0.02 -14.26 -1.31
C PHE A 10 -0.38 -15.73 -1.14
N LYS A 11 0.59 -16.62 -0.95
CA LYS A 11 0.34 -18.03 -0.55
C LYS A 11 0.32 -18.16 0.97
N GLU A 12 1.12 -17.34 1.64
CA GLU A 12 1.28 -17.25 3.08
C GLU A 12 0.42 -16.10 3.65
N PRO A 13 0.10 -16.14 4.96
CA PRO A 13 -0.51 -14.98 5.61
C PRO A 13 0.40 -13.76 5.58
N ILE A 14 -0.19 -12.58 5.64
CA ILE A 14 0.51 -11.32 5.83
C ILE A 14 0.11 -10.70 7.16
N HIS A 15 1.07 -10.09 7.85
CA HIS A 15 0.80 -9.25 9.02
C HIS A 15 1.16 -7.80 8.70
N LEU A 16 0.15 -6.94 8.65
CA LEU A 16 0.30 -5.51 8.41
C LEU A 16 0.03 -4.79 9.73
N GLY A 17 1.09 -4.49 10.47
CA GLY A 17 0.96 -3.86 11.79
C GLY A 17 0.24 -2.52 11.71
N TYR A 18 -0.75 -2.32 12.58
CA TYR A 18 -1.53 -1.08 12.66
C TYR A 18 -0.84 -0.02 13.51
N ARG A 19 -0.45 -0.40 14.73
CA ARG A 19 0.29 0.44 15.69
C ARG A 19 1.27 -0.43 16.48
N GLU A 20 2.32 0.21 16.98
CA GLU A 20 3.29 -0.44 17.86
C GLU A 20 2.60 -1.08 19.08
N GLY A 21 3.05 -2.29 19.43
CA GLY A 21 2.50 -3.05 20.54
C GLY A 21 1.14 -3.70 20.27
N MET A 22 0.46 -3.37 19.17
CA MET A 22 -0.84 -3.95 18.81
C MET A 22 -0.70 -5.11 17.81
N PHE A 23 -0.10 -6.21 18.27
CA PHE A 23 0.13 -7.39 17.42
C PHE A 23 -1.14 -8.15 17.05
N ASN A 24 -2.21 -7.98 17.81
CA ASN A 24 -3.51 -8.60 17.59
C ASN A 24 -4.39 -7.85 16.57
N ILE A 25 -3.87 -6.78 15.97
CA ILE A 25 -4.54 -6.06 14.89
C ILE A 25 -3.67 -6.16 13.64
N THR A 26 -4.30 -6.47 12.51
CA THR A 26 -3.65 -6.43 11.21
C THR A 26 -4.50 -5.63 10.26
N ASP A 27 -3.84 -4.80 9.46
CA ASP A 27 -4.43 -4.25 8.26
C ASP A 27 -4.51 -5.32 7.17
N THR A 28 -5.12 -4.95 6.06
CA THR A 28 -5.52 -5.82 4.96
C THR A 28 -5.13 -5.26 3.59
N THR A 29 -4.66 -4.01 3.54
CA THR A 29 -4.05 -3.36 2.38
C THR A 29 -2.69 -2.78 2.74
N ILE A 30 -1.77 -2.74 1.78
CA ILE A 30 -0.42 -2.20 1.94
C ILE A 30 -0.38 -0.79 1.34
N HIS A 31 0.02 0.20 2.13
CA HIS A 31 0.11 1.58 1.67
C HIS A 31 1.36 1.84 0.82
N SER A 32 1.31 2.90 0.01
CA SER A 32 2.36 3.30 -0.92
C SER A 32 3.72 3.49 -0.23
N ASP A 33 3.74 4.04 0.99
CA ASP A 33 4.97 4.24 1.76
C ASP A 33 5.69 2.94 2.11
N THR A 34 4.93 1.88 2.36
CA THR A 34 5.43 0.56 2.74
C THR A 34 5.91 -0.20 1.52
N ILE A 35 5.17 -0.12 0.41
CA ILE A 35 5.58 -0.69 -0.89
C ILE A 35 6.88 -0.02 -1.37
N PHE A 36 6.93 1.31 -1.35
CA PHE A 36 8.11 2.10 -1.66
C PHE A 36 9.31 1.66 -0.82
N SER A 37 9.14 1.61 0.51
CA SER A 37 10.22 1.22 1.42
C SER A 37 10.69 -0.21 1.17
N GLY A 38 9.77 -1.13 0.86
CA GLY A 38 10.11 -2.51 0.50
C GLY A 38 10.99 -2.58 -0.75
N ILE A 39 10.59 -1.89 -1.82
CA ILE A 39 11.33 -1.84 -3.09
C ILE A 39 12.72 -1.23 -2.88
N VAL A 40 12.82 -0.07 -2.24
CA VAL A 40 14.12 0.61 -2.04
C VAL A 40 15.07 -0.22 -1.16
N ASN A 41 14.57 -0.85 -0.10
CA ASN A 41 15.41 -1.71 0.74
C ASN A 41 15.91 -2.95 -0.02
N CYS A 42 15.05 -3.60 -0.81
CA CYS A 42 15.46 -4.74 -1.63
C CYS A 42 16.42 -4.32 -2.75
N TYR A 43 16.20 -3.15 -3.35
CA TYR A 43 17.12 -2.59 -4.34
C TYR A 43 18.51 -2.35 -3.71
N SER A 44 18.56 -1.79 -2.49
CA SER A 44 19.81 -1.59 -1.76
C SER A 44 20.55 -2.90 -1.45
N LEU A 45 19.81 -3.95 -1.10
CA LEU A 45 20.38 -5.28 -0.90
C LEU A 45 20.98 -5.87 -2.19
N LEU A 46 20.36 -5.66 -3.34
CA LEU A 46 20.82 -6.20 -4.63
C LEU A 46 21.97 -5.40 -5.26
N PHE A 47 21.87 -4.07 -5.20
CA PHE A 47 22.68 -3.17 -6.02
C PHE A 47 23.63 -2.29 -5.22
N GLY A 48 23.52 -2.29 -3.89
CA GLY A 48 24.37 -1.53 -3.00
C GLY A 48 24.04 -0.03 -2.96
N LYS A 49 24.81 0.71 -2.15
CA LYS A 49 24.54 2.09 -1.78
C LYS A 49 24.54 3.05 -2.97
N ASP A 50 25.58 3.05 -3.79
CA ASP A 50 25.75 4.07 -4.85
C ASP A 50 24.63 4.03 -5.90
N LYS A 51 24.23 2.83 -6.32
CA LYS A 51 23.06 2.66 -7.20
C LYS A 51 21.76 3.06 -6.51
N THR A 52 21.62 2.78 -5.21
CA THR A 52 20.43 3.15 -4.44
C THR A 52 20.30 4.66 -4.31
N ASP A 53 21.40 5.37 -4.07
CA ASP A 53 21.41 6.84 -4.01
C ASP A 53 20.97 7.42 -5.37
N ASN A 54 21.48 6.86 -6.48
CA ASN A 54 21.04 7.24 -7.82
C ASN A 54 19.54 6.94 -8.06
N LEU A 55 19.06 5.77 -7.64
CA LEU A 55 17.64 5.43 -7.73
C LEU A 55 16.79 6.44 -6.95
N LEU A 56 17.21 6.82 -5.74
CA LEU A 56 16.50 7.80 -4.91
C LEU A 56 16.42 9.16 -5.60
N ASP A 57 17.51 9.64 -6.23
CA ASP A 57 17.48 10.87 -7.03
C ASP A 57 16.49 10.78 -8.20
N ASN A 58 16.47 9.66 -8.92
CA ASN A 58 15.51 9.41 -9.99
C ASN A 58 14.06 9.36 -9.49
N ILE A 59 13.83 8.75 -8.32
CA ILE A 59 12.54 8.74 -7.64
C ILE A 59 12.12 10.16 -7.30
N LEU A 60 13.00 10.97 -6.69
CA LEU A 60 12.67 12.37 -6.35
C LEU A 60 12.27 13.17 -7.61
N GLN A 61 12.87 12.89 -8.76
CA GLN A 61 12.51 13.48 -10.06
C GLN A 61 11.24 12.89 -10.70
N GLY A 62 10.63 11.86 -10.12
CA GLY A 62 9.35 11.31 -10.60
C GLY A 62 9.47 10.16 -11.59
N LYS A 63 10.67 9.59 -11.77
CA LYS A 63 10.91 8.47 -12.70
C LYS A 63 10.48 7.10 -12.17
N LEU A 64 10.13 7.02 -10.88
CA LEU A 64 9.46 5.88 -10.28
C LEU A 64 8.38 6.39 -9.31
N LYS A 65 7.16 5.90 -9.47
CA LYS A 65 6.02 6.19 -8.59
C LYS A 65 5.28 4.89 -8.30
N VAL A 66 4.83 4.74 -7.06
CA VAL A 66 3.98 3.62 -6.64
C VAL A 66 2.70 4.14 -6.00
N SER A 67 1.59 3.47 -6.29
CA SER A 67 0.33 3.66 -5.55
C SER A 67 0.31 2.80 -4.28
N SER A 68 -0.72 2.97 -3.47
CA SER A 68 -1.08 1.97 -2.48
C SER A 68 -1.70 0.75 -3.15
N SER A 69 -1.80 -0.34 -2.40
CA SER A 69 -2.41 -1.57 -2.88
C SER A 69 -3.86 -1.70 -2.46
N PHE A 70 -4.64 -2.36 -3.30
CA PHE A 70 -6.07 -2.62 -3.12
C PHE A 70 -6.41 -4.03 -3.55
N TYR A 71 -7.63 -4.48 -3.28
CA TYR A 71 -8.01 -5.86 -3.55
C TYR A 71 -8.20 -6.12 -5.04
N TYR A 72 -7.82 -7.34 -5.46
CA TYR A 72 -8.43 -7.95 -6.63
C TYR A 72 -9.18 -9.23 -6.22
N VAL A 73 -10.22 -9.56 -7.01
CA VAL A 73 -10.98 -10.81 -6.90
C VAL A 73 -11.22 -11.36 -8.30
N ASP A 74 -10.49 -12.41 -8.64
CA ASP A 74 -10.37 -12.98 -9.99
C ASP A 74 -9.93 -11.92 -11.01
N ASP A 75 -10.88 -11.37 -11.78
CA ASP A 75 -10.72 -10.33 -12.81
C ASP A 75 -11.25 -8.95 -12.37
N GLU A 76 -11.76 -8.82 -11.13
CA GLU A 76 -12.21 -7.54 -10.59
C GLU A 76 -11.09 -6.85 -9.82
N TYR A 77 -10.74 -5.64 -10.24
CA TYR A 77 -9.80 -4.77 -9.53
C TYR A 77 -10.56 -3.71 -8.77
N LEU A 78 -10.31 -3.62 -7.47
CA LEU A 78 -11.01 -2.69 -6.60
C LEU A 78 -10.16 -1.47 -6.30
N TYR A 79 -10.82 -0.33 -6.21
CA TYR A 79 -10.28 0.97 -5.86
C TYR A 79 -10.81 1.38 -4.47
N PRO A 80 -10.13 2.29 -3.76
CA PRO A 80 -10.69 2.88 -2.56
C PRO A 80 -11.99 3.61 -2.92
N ARG A 81 -12.97 3.58 -2.02
CA ARG A 81 -14.19 4.37 -2.20
C ARG A 81 -13.82 5.85 -2.25
N PRO A 82 -14.23 6.60 -3.29
CA PRO A 82 -13.96 8.03 -3.32
C PRO A 82 -14.68 8.73 -2.16
N ILE A 83 -13.95 9.61 -1.47
CA ILE A 83 -14.44 10.40 -0.35
C ILE A 83 -15.23 11.55 -0.96
N CYS A 84 -16.49 11.30 -1.26
CA CYS A 84 -17.41 12.29 -1.81
C CYS A 84 -18.86 11.91 -1.48
N ASN A 85 -19.79 12.82 -1.77
CA ASN A 85 -21.21 12.62 -1.49
C ASN A 85 -21.93 11.72 -2.52
N LYS A 86 -21.19 10.92 -3.31
CA LYS A 86 -21.75 9.99 -4.29
C LYS A 86 -22.23 8.71 -3.60
N MET A 87 -23.51 8.37 -3.75
CA MET A 87 -24.05 7.08 -3.31
C MET A 87 -23.94 6.05 -4.43
N TYR A 88 -23.57 4.82 -4.08
CA TYR A 88 -23.49 3.71 -5.05
C TYR A 88 -24.60 2.68 -4.87
N LEU A 89 -25.26 2.69 -3.71
CA LEU A 89 -26.39 1.84 -3.34
C LEU A 89 -27.52 2.72 -2.81
N ASP A 90 -28.78 2.30 -2.99
CA ASP A 90 -29.94 3.04 -2.47
C ASP A 90 -30.04 2.99 -0.93
N ASP A 91 -29.58 1.89 -0.33
CA ASP A 91 -29.51 1.74 1.13
C ASP A 91 -28.29 2.48 1.71
N PHE A 92 -28.53 3.64 2.29
CA PHE A 92 -27.51 4.49 2.91
C PHE A 92 -26.65 3.77 3.96
N LYS A 93 -27.24 2.88 4.79
CA LYS A 93 -26.49 2.19 5.84
C LYS A 93 -25.53 1.16 5.26
N LYS A 94 -25.92 0.50 4.17
CA LYS A 94 -25.03 -0.42 3.44
C LYS A 94 -23.97 0.34 2.67
N ASP A 95 -24.35 1.41 1.97
CA ASP A 95 -23.44 2.24 1.18
C ASP A 95 -22.29 2.82 2.00
N LYS A 96 -22.59 3.34 3.21
CA LYS A 96 -21.59 3.90 4.14
C LYS A 96 -20.55 2.88 4.61
N LYS A 97 -20.87 1.58 4.60
CA LYS A 97 -19.93 0.52 5.01
C LYS A 97 -18.97 0.10 3.91
N ILE A 98 -19.21 0.51 2.66
CA ILE A 98 -18.35 0.20 1.53
C ILE A 98 -17.07 1.03 1.62
N LYS A 99 -15.93 0.35 1.62
CA LYS A 99 -14.59 0.94 1.59
C LYS A 99 -13.90 0.77 0.23
N TYR A 100 -14.29 -0.23 -0.56
CA TYR A 100 -13.67 -0.52 -1.84
C TYR A 100 -14.73 -0.79 -2.91
N ILE A 101 -14.46 -0.32 -4.13
CA ILE A 101 -15.40 -0.37 -5.25
C ILE A 101 -14.66 -0.94 -6.46
N SER A 102 -15.23 -1.95 -7.12
CA SER A 102 -14.70 -2.48 -8.37
C SER A 102 -14.58 -1.38 -9.43
N GLU A 103 -13.54 -1.45 -10.25
CA GLU A 103 -13.27 -0.48 -11.31
C GLU A 103 -14.48 -0.29 -12.24
N LYS A 104 -15.15 -1.39 -12.61
CA LYS A 104 -16.36 -1.36 -13.45
C LYS A 104 -17.50 -0.59 -12.79
N VAL A 105 -17.71 -0.73 -11.48
CA VAL A 105 -18.72 0.05 -10.75
C VAL A 105 -18.31 1.52 -10.63
N LEU A 106 -17.03 1.77 -10.33
CA LEU A 106 -16.49 3.13 -10.20
C LEU A 106 -16.65 3.94 -11.49
N ARG A 107 -16.36 3.30 -12.64
CA ARG A 107 -16.49 3.90 -13.99
C ARG A 107 -17.91 3.87 -14.56
N GLY A 108 -18.91 3.41 -13.80
CA GLY A 108 -20.30 3.35 -14.27
C GLY A 108 -20.57 2.30 -15.36
N GLN A 109 -19.70 1.30 -15.50
CA GLN A 109 -19.77 0.24 -16.51
C GLN A 109 -20.46 -1.03 -16.00
N ALA A 110 -20.81 -1.09 -14.71
CA ALA A 110 -21.48 -2.23 -14.09
C ALA A 110 -23.02 -2.14 -14.24
N LYS A 111 -23.64 -3.22 -14.73
CA LYS A 111 -25.11 -3.35 -14.79
C LYS A 111 -25.70 -3.63 -13.41
N ASP A 112 -25.13 -4.64 -12.75
CA ASP A 112 -25.53 -5.09 -11.42
C ASP A 112 -24.43 -4.82 -10.41
N LYS A 113 -24.81 -4.71 -9.14
CA LYS A 113 -23.90 -4.39 -8.03
C LYS A 113 -24.09 -5.39 -6.90
N TYR A 114 -23.01 -5.95 -6.41
CA TYR A 114 -23.02 -6.97 -5.37
C TYR A 114 -22.14 -6.55 -4.20
N VAL A 115 -22.66 -6.67 -2.98
CA VAL A 115 -21.93 -6.34 -1.75
C VAL A 115 -21.31 -7.59 -1.16
N VAL A 116 -19.99 -7.57 -0.95
CA VAL A 116 -19.24 -8.62 -0.25
C VAL A 116 -18.42 -7.95 0.85
N GLY A 117 -18.87 -8.08 2.10
CA GLY A 117 -18.25 -7.40 3.24
C GLY A 117 -18.33 -5.87 3.11
N ASN A 118 -17.16 -5.23 2.99
CA ASN A 118 -16.99 -3.79 2.77
C ASN A 118 -16.69 -3.44 1.30
N MET A 119 -16.95 -4.35 0.37
CA MET A 119 -16.59 -4.21 -1.04
C MET A 119 -17.84 -4.23 -1.93
N LEU A 120 -17.81 -3.42 -3.00
CA LEU A 120 -18.86 -3.31 -4.00
C LEU A 120 -18.35 -3.78 -5.37
N LEU A 121 -18.85 -4.92 -5.82
CA LEU A 121 -18.39 -5.64 -7.02
C LEU A 121 -19.41 -5.54 -8.15
N SER A 122 -18.95 -5.68 -9.41
CA SER A 122 -19.84 -5.74 -10.58
C SER A 122 -20.36 -7.14 -10.89
N LYS A 123 -19.77 -8.16 -10.26
CA LYS A 123 -20.19 -9.57 -10.35
C LYS A 123 -20.43 -10.19 -8.98
N LYS A 124 -21.31 -11.18 -8.93
CA LYS A 124 -21.58 -11.95 -7.71
C LYS A 124 -20.35 -12.83 -7.39
N ILE A 125 -19.84 -12.72 -6.17
CA ILE A 125 -18.74 -13.53 -5.66
C ILE A 125 -19.25 -14.32 -4.45
N GLU A 126 -19.13 -15.66 -4.51
CA GLU A 126 -19.61 -16.58 -3.48
C GLU A 126 -18.45 -17.14 -2.64
N LYS A 127 -17.45 -16.30 -2.34
CA LYS A 127 -16.32 -16.63 -1.47
C LYS A 127 -15.92 -15.42 -0.63
N TYR A 128 -15.30 -15.67 0.52
CA TYR A 128 -14.61 -14.62 1.25
C TYR A 128 -13.37 -14.18 0.45
N ILE A 129 -13.02 -12.89 0.51
CA ILE A 129 -11.85 -12.36 -0.20
C ILE A 129 -10.59 -12.63 0.60
N TYR A 130 -10.68 -12.42 1.91
CA TYR A 130 -9.65 -12.74 2.88
C TYR A 130 -10.30 -13.14 4.20
N LYS A 131 -9.48 -13.69 5.10
CA LYS A 131 -9.83 -13.99 6.49
C LYS A 131 -8.77 -13.41 7.41
N ILE A 132 -9.21 -12.79 8.51
CA ILE A 132 -8.33 -12.45 9.63
C ILE A 132 -8.29 -13.63 10.60
N GLU A 133 -7.09 -14.09 10.90
CA GLU A 133 -6.82 -15.16 11.87
C GLU A 133 -6.03 -14.57 13.04
N GLU A 134 -6.53 -14.77 14.25
CA GLU A 134 -5.76 -14.49 15.47
C GLU A 134 -5.09 -15.78 15.93
N ARG A 135 -3.78 -15.70 16.24
CA ARG A 135 -2.96 -16.84 16.65
C ARG A 135 -2.33 -16.58 18.02
N PRO A 136 -2.54 -17.47 19.01
CA PRO A 136 -1.83 -17.39 20.27
C PRO A 136 -0.36 -17.76 20.07
N ARG A 137 0.52 -17.07 20.78
CA ARG A 137 1.95 -17.33 20.86
C ARG A 137 2.39 -17.28 22.31
N VAL A 138 3.46 -18.01 22.62
CA VAL A 138 4.02 -18.05 23.97
C VAL A 138 5.46 -17.58 23.95
N VAL A 139 5.81 -16.73 24.90
CA VAL A 139 7.21 -16.48 25.26
C VAL A 139 7.50 -17.36 26.47
N VAL A 140 8.53 -18.19 26.38
CA VAL A 140 9.00 -19.04 27.48
C VAL A 140 10.37 -18.53 27.92
N ASP A 141 10.46 -18.17 29.20
CA ASP A 141 11.68 -17.76 29.85
C ASP A 141 12.67 -18.93 29.92
N ARG A 142 13.92 -18.69 29.52
CA ARG A 142 14.94 -19.74 29.41
C ARG A 142 15.59 -20.13 30.74
N LEU A 143 15.45 -19.30 31.79
CA LEU A 143 16.03 -19.54 33.11
C LEU A 143 15.04 -20.23 34.04
N ASN A 144 13.77 -19.80 34.03
CA ASN A 144 12.77 -20.29 34.98
C ASN A 144 11.56 -21.02 34.35
N ASN A 145 11.53 -21.19 33.02
CA ASN A 145 10.40 -21.78 32.28
C ASN A 145 9.06 -21.06 32.48
N GLY A 146 9.06 -19.83 32.98
CA GLY A 146 7.88 -18.98 33.06
C GLY A 146 7.34 -18.67 31.66
N SER A 147 6.02 -18.74 31.50
CA SER A 147 5.38 -18.55 30.19
C SER A 147 4.47 -17.33 30.19
N SER A 148 4.52 -16.52 29.13
CA SER A 148 3.53 -15.46 28.86
C SER A 148 2.92 -15.65 27.48
N ILE A 149 1.58 -15.56 27.40
CA ILE A 149 0.83 -15.66 26.15
C ILE A 149 0.61 -14.28 25.55
N TYR A 150 0.72 -14.17 24.23
CA TYR A 150 0.34 -12.99 23.46
C TYR A 150 -0.33 -13.43 22.16
N TYR A 151 -1.10 -12.54 21.54
CA TYR A 151 -1.86 -12.83 20.33
C TYR A 151 -1.33 -12.03 19.15
N THR A 152 -1.25 -12.69 18.00
CA THR A 152 -0.86 -12.07 16.73
C THR A 152 -1.93 -12.31 15.69
N SER A 153 -2.35 -11.27 14.99
CA SER A 153 -3.34 -11.38 13.91
C SER A 153 -2.69 -11.35 12.54
N CYS A 154 -3.18 -12.13 11.59
CA CYS A 154 -2.73 -12.11 10.20
C CYS A 154 -3.90 -12.19 9.24
N CYS A 155 -3.70 -11.59 8.06
CA CYS A 155 -4.63 -11.67 6.94
C CYS A 155 -4.20 -12.82 6.01
N ARG A 156 -5.13 -13.71 5.67
CA ARG A 156 -4.95 -14.74 4.65
C ARG A 156 -5.91 -14.48 3.50
N PHE A 157 -5.38 -14.30 2.30
CA PHE A 157 -6.20 -14.17 1.09
C PHE A 157 -6.68 -15.55 0.61
N ASN A 158 -7.90 -15.60 0.09
CA ASN A 158 -8.43 -16.81 -0.53
C ASN A 158 -7.91 -16.98 -1.96
N GLU A 159 -8.10 -18.17 -2.53
CA GLU A 159 -7.76 -18.44 -3.93
C GLU A 159 -8.44 -17.46 -4.89
N GLY A 160 -7.68 -16.96 -5.88
CA GLY A 160 -8.14 -15.94 -6.82
C GLY A 160 -8.28 -14.54 -6.21
N CYS A 161 -7.89 -14.34 -4.94
CA CYS A 161 -7.92 -13.05 -4.27
C CYS A 161 -6.50 -12.62 -3.88
N GLY A 162 -6.29 -11.32 -3.80
CA GLY A 162 -5.01 -10.77 -3.36
C GLY A 162 -5.03 -9.25 -3.41
N LEU A 163 -3.84 -8.68 -3.54
CA LEU A 163 -3.67 -7.23 -3.65
C LEU A 163 -3.11 -6.83 -5.01
N TRP A 164 -3.33 -5.61 -5.44
CA TRP A 164 -2.71 -5.05 -6.63
C TRP A 164 -2.37 -3.58 -6.38
N PHE A 165 -1.35 -3.06 -7.06
CA PHE A 165 -1.01 -1.63 -7.04
C PHE A 165 -0.51 -1.18 -8.41
N TYR A 166 -0.45 0.12 -8.63
CA TYR A 166 0.20 0.70 -9.81
C TYR A 166 1.64 1.08 -9.53
N MET A 167 2.47 0.85 -10.55
CA MET A 167 3.86 1.29 -10.59
C MET A 167 4.12 2.00 -11.92
N ASP A 168 4.47 3.28 -11.85
CA ASP A 168 4.98 4.03 -13.00
C ASP A 168 6.50 4.01 -12.91
N VAL A 169 7.19 3.57 -13.95
CA VAL A 169 8.65 3.46 -13.98
C VAL A 169 9.20 3.85 -15.35
N GLU A 170 10.33 4.57 -15.37
CA GLU A 170 11.08 4.83 -16.60
C GLU A 170 11.74 3.57 -17.15
N ASP A 171 11.85 3.48 -18.47
CA ASP A 171 12.34 2.26 -19.15
C ASP A 171 13.74 1.85 -18.69
N GLU A 172 14.62 2.84 -18.43
CA GLU A 172 15.99 2.63 -17.97
C GLU A 172 16.09 2.01 -16.57
N LEU A 173 15.08 2.25 -15.71
CA LEU A 173 15.05 1.76 -14.32
C LEU A 173 14.29 0.44 -14.19
N LYS A 174 13.54 0.07 -15.23
CA LYS A 174 12.56 -1.03 -15.19
C LYS A 174 13.18 -2.31 -14.68
N ASP A 175 14.23 -2.81 -15.33
CA ASP A 175 14.75 -4.15 -15.05
C ASP A 175 15.31 -4.28 -13.63
N GLU A 176 15.96 -3.22 -13.13
CA GLU A 176 16.49 -3.19 -11.77
C GLU A 176 15.38 -3.07 -10.72
N VAL A 177 14.35 -2.25 -10.97
CA VAL A 177 13.17 -2.13 -10.08
C VAL A 177 12.39 -3.44 -10.03
N PHE A 178 12.21 -4.12 -11.16
CA PHE A 178 11.58 -5.43 -11.20
C PHE A 178 12.43 -6.50 -10.51
N SER A 179 13.77 -6.42 -10.59
CA SER A 179 14.67 -7.29 -9.82
C SER A 179 14.51 -7.08 -8.32
N ALA A 180 14.42 -5.83 -7.87
CA ALA A 180 14.14 -5.51 -6.47
C ALA A 180 12.75 -6.00 -6.02
N LEU A 181 11.74 -5.95 -6.89
CA LEU A 181 10.41 -6.48 -6.62
C LEU A 181 10.40 -8.02 -6.53
N ASN A 182 11.20 -8.72 -7.35
CA ASN A 182 11.41 -10.17 -7.21
C ASN A 182 12.05 -10.52 -5.86
N LEU A 183 13.10 -9.80 -5.45
CA LEU A 183 13.66 -10.01 -4.11
C LEU A 183 12.63 -9.69 -3.01
N LEU A 184 11.82 -8.64 -3.19
CA LEU A 184 10.77 -8.29 -2.22
C LEU A 184 9.70 -9.39 -2.08
N ALA A 185 9.38 -10.09 -3.18
CA ALA A 185 8.51 -11.28 -3.17
C ALA A 185 9.08 -12.39 -2.28
N ASP A 186 10.38 -12.64 -2.37
CA ASP A 186 11.10 -13.64 -1.58
C ASP A 186 11.35 -13.20 -0.12
N GLU A 187 11.57 -11.91 0.11
CA GLU A 187 11.82 -11.35 1.45
C GLU A 187 10.52 -11.15 2.25
N GLY A 188 9.42 -10.89 1.55
CA GLY A 188 8.08 -10.66 2.08
C GLY A 188 7.79 -9.21 2.48
N LEU A 189 6.51 -8.86 2.49
CA LEU A 189 5.98 -7.55 2.90
C LEU A 189 5.38 -7.58 4.30
N GLY A 190 5.60 -6.50 5.07
CA GLY A 190 5.02 -6.34 6.39
C GLY A 190 5.83 -7.00 7.52
N GLY A 191 5.15 -7.33 8.61
CA GLY A 191 5.77 -7.92 9.79
C GLY A 191 5.84 -9.45 9.74
N MET A 192 6.60 -10.03 10.67
CA MET A 192 6.71 -11.48 10.86
C MET A 192 7.31 -12.24 9.66
N ARG A 193 8.06 -11.55 8.78
CA ARG A 193 8.77 -12.12 7.63
C ARG A 193 9.65 -13.31 8.00
N SER A 194 10.34 -13.26 9.14
CA SER A 194 11.16 -14.38 9.65
C SER A 194 10.37 -15.64 10.01
N TYR A 195 9.05 -15.55 10.11
CA TYR A 195 8.14 -16.69 10.30
C TYR A 195 7.45 -17.11 8.98
N GLY A 196 7.94 -16.61 7.84
CA GLY A 196 7.40 -16.92 6.51
C GLY A 196 6.18 -16.09 6.13
N TYR A 197 5.96 -14.92 6.74
CA TYR A 197 4.77 -14.10 6.43
C TYR A 197 5.09 -13.09 5.33
N GLY A 198 4.08 -12.79 4.52
CA GLY A 198 4.12 -11.71 3.54
C GLY A 198 4.87 -12.05 2.25
N HIS A 199 5.33 -13.27 2.05
CA HIS A 199 5.83 -13.74 0.75
C HIS A 199 4.72 -13.73 -0.29
N PHE A 200 5.08 -13.45 -1.54
CA PHE A 200 4.11 -13.39 -2.62
C PHE A 200 4.74 -13.74 -3.97
N GLU A 201 3.89 -14.18 -4.89
CA GLU A 201 4.18 -14.17 -6.33
C GLU A 201 3.55 -12.91 -6.92
N PHE A 202 4.09 -12.39 -8.02
CA PHE A 202 3.44 -11.28 -8.71
C PHE A 202 3.43 -11.42 -10.22
N GLU A 203 2.41 -10.80 -10.83
CA GLU A 203 2.28 -10.59 -12.27
C GLU A 203 2.18 -9.09 -12.53
N ALA A 204 2.83 -8.60 -13.57
CA ALA A 204 2.77 -7.18 -13.94
C ALA A 204 2.24 -7.02 -15.36
N PHE A 205 1.19 -6.23 -15.49
CA PHE A 205 0.54 -5.94 -16.76
C PHE A 205 0.78 -4.49 -17.12
N GLU A 206 1.33 -4.22 -18.30
CA GLU A 206 1.47 -2.86 -18.78
C GLU A 206 0.07 -2.26 -19.03
N GLU A 207 -0.18 -1.08 -18.48
CA GLU A 207 -1.42 -0.34 -18.66
C GLU A 207 -1.16 1.04 -19.27
N LYS A 208 -2.22 1.61 -19.85
CA LYS A 208 -2.15 2.96 -20.40
C LYS A 208 -2.02 3.97 -19.27
N LEU A 209 -1.10 4.93 -19.45
CA LEU A 209 -1.02 6.13 -18.63
C LEU A 209 -2.25 6.99 -18.89
N GLU A 210 -3.18 6.99 -17.94
CA GLU A 210 -4.32 7.88 -17.96
C GLU A 210 -3.88 9.28 -17.50
N LYS A 211 -4.21 10.30 -18.30
CA LYS A 211 -3.95 11.69 -17.91
C LYS A 211 -4.97 12.14 -16.86
N PRO A 212 -4.56 12.89 -15.83
CA PRO A 212 -5.48 13.46 -14.86
C PRO A 212 -6.59 14.25 -15.54
N LEU A 213 -7.82 14.10 -15.05
CA LEU A 213 -8.97 14.91 -15.47
C LEU A 213 -9.12 16.12 -14.55
N ASN A 214 -10.22 16.87 -14.70
CA ASN A 214 -10.57 17.96 -13.77
C ASN A 214 -10.71 17.44 -12.34
N LYS A 215 -11.22 16.21 -12.15
CA LYS A 215 -11.29 15.54 -10.85
C LYS A 215 -10.59 14.20 -10.92
N ASN A 216 -9.88 13.87 -9.85
CA ASN A 216 -9.11 12.65 -9.74
C ASN A 216 -9.30 12.05 -8.36
N ILE A 217 -9.23 10.73 -8.27
CA ILE A 217 -9.11 10.01 -7.01
C ILE A 217 -7.65 9.77 -6.68
N LEU A 218 -7.26 10.07 -5.44
CA LEU A 218 -5.96 9.74 -4.89
C LEU A 218 -5.93 8.26 -4.50
N ILE A 219 -4.96 7.51 -5.00
CA ILE A 219 -4.80 6.08 -4.70
C ILE A 219 -3.43 5.75 -4.06
N SER A 220 -2.73 6.77 -3.56
CA SER A 220 -1.55 6.63 -2.71
C SER A 220 -1.71 7.49 -1.46
N LEU A 221 -0.91 7.25 -0.43
CA LEU A 221 -0.76 8.23 0.63
C LEU A 221 -0.06 9.48 0.11
N CYS A 222 -0.57 10.66 0.46
CA CYS A 222 -0.03 11.93 -0.01
C CYS A 222 0.35 12.87 1.14
N LEU A 223 1.55 13.44 1.06
CA LEU A 223 1.97 14.62 1.79
C LEU A 223 1.95 15.80 0.81
N PRO A 224 0.83 16.53 0.70
CA PRO A 224 0.71 17.61 -0.28
C PRO A 224 1.69 18.74 0.04
N LYS A 225 2.17 19.43 -1.00
CA LYS A 225 2.83 20.73 -0.83
C LYS A 225 1.81 21.75 -0.33
N LYS A 226 2.29 22.84 0.28
CA LYS A 226 1.39 23.85 0.90
C LYS A 226 0.40 24.42 -0.11
N GLU A 227 0.86 24.70 -1.32
CA GLU A 227 0.09 25.19 -2.46
C GLU A 227 -0.84 24.15 -3.09
N GLU A 228 -0.68 22.87 -2.76
CA GLU A 228 -1.53 21.79 -3.29
C GLU A 228 -2.73 21.51 -2.39
N ILE A 229 -2.71 21.95 -1.13
CA ILE A 229 -3.76 21.65 -0.15
C ILE A 229 -5.14 22.09 -0.66
N GLU A 230 -5.23 23.28 -1.28
CA GLU A 230 -6.48 23.83 -1.80
C GLU A 230 -7.09 23.00 -2.95
N LYS A 231 -6.27 22.17 -3.62
CA LYS A 231 -6.74 21.28 -4.69
C LYS A 231 -7.51 20.07 -4.16
N PHE A 232 -7.39 19.74 -2.87
CA PHE A 232 -8.08 18.59 -2.30
C PHE A 232 -9.52 18.96 -1.91
N LEU A 233 -10.46 18.69 -2.82
CA LEU A 233 -11.88 19.01 -2.65
C LEU A 233 -12.53 18.24 -1.48
N SER A 234 -12.08 17.02 -1.25
CA SER A 234 -12.50 16.20 -0.11
C SER A 234 -11.43 15.18 0.19
N TYR A 235 -11.13 14.97 1.47
CA TYR A 235 -10.02 14.14 1.88
C TYR A 235 -10.28 13.53 3.26
N GLY A 236 -9.64 12.39 3.49
CA GLY A 236 -9.43 11.85 4.83
C GLY A 236 -7.97 12.00 5.25
N ILE A 237 -7.71 11.87 6.54
CA ILE A 237 -6.37 12.01 7.11
C ILE A 237 -6.03 10.73 7.86
N VAL A 238 -4.84 10.20 7.58
CA VAL A 238 -4.28 9.05 8.29
C VAL A 238 -2.94 9.43 8.92
N GLU A 239 -2.70 8.92 10.12
CA GLU A 239 -1.41 9.03 10.79
C GLU A 239 -0.52 7.85 10.43
N ARG A 240 0.70 8.13 9.97
CA ARG A 240 1.70 7.14 9.59
C ARG A 240 2.97 7.33 10.39
N THR A 241 3.39 6.27 11.06
CA THR A 241 4.64 6.15 11.79
C THR A 241 5.10 4.69 11.74
N GLY A 242 6.26 4.38 12.29
CA GLY A 242 6.81 3.03 12.32
C GLY A 242 8.30 3.04 12.63
N TYR A 243 8.89 1.86 12.71
CA TYR A 243 10.33 1.71 12.86
C TYR A 243 11.04 1.87 11.52
N ILE A 244 12.20 2.50 11.55
CA ILE A 244 13.09 2.57 10.39
C ILE A 244 13.73 1.20 10.24
N TYR A 245 13.55 0.57 9.08
CA TYR A 245 14.29 -0.64 8.73
C TYR A 245 15.69 -0.26 8.26
N SER A 246 16.70 -0.62 9.04
CA SER A 246 18.11 -0.47 8.67
C SER A 246 18.92 -1.61 9.26
N PRO A 247 19.92 -2.15 8.53
CA PRO A 247 20.85 -3.11 9.10
C PRO A 247 21.71 -2.50 10.22
N TYR A 248 21.89 -1.18 10.22
CA TYR A 248 22.74 -0.45 11.18
C TYR A 248 21.97 -0.01 12.43
N VAL A 249 20.66 0.24 12.33
CA VAL A 249 19.84 0.65 13.47
C VAL A 249 18.43 0.04 13.43
N LYS A 250 17.99 -0.51 14.56
CA LYS A 250 16.64 -1.11 14.71
C LYS A 250 15.74 -0.39 15.69
N THR A 251 16.28 0.60 16.41
CA THR A 251 15.60 1.28 17.52
C THR A 251 15.01 2.63 17.15
N LYS A 252 15.44 3.22 16.02
CA LYS A 252 14.97 4.53 15.56
C LYS A 252 13.60 4.39 14.89
N LYS A 253 12.75 5.41 15.10
CA LYS A 253 11.39 5.48 14.54
C LYS A 253 11.30 6.65 13.58
N HIS A 254 10.42 6.49 12.60
CA HIS A 254 9.94 7.58 11.77
C HIS A 254 9.18 8.60 12.63
N ASN A 255 9.22 9.87 12.22
CA ASN A 255 8.31 10.86 12.76
C ASN A 255 6.84 10.46 12.50
N ILE A 256 5.91 11.08 13.23
CA ILE A 256 4.47 10.90 12.98
C ILE A 256 4.07 11.86 11.86
N TYR A 257 3.66 11.29 10.72
CA TYR A 257 3.18 12.05 9.57
C TYR A 257 1.66 11.96 9.47
N ARG A 258 1.00 13.11 9.28
CA ARG A 258 -0.41 13.18 8.90
C ARG A 258 -0.50 13.31 7.39
N MET A 259 -1.03 12.30 6.73
CA MET A 259 -1.08 12.18 5.28
C MET A 259 -2.53 12.18 4.82
N PHE A 260 -2.77 12.67 3.61
CA PHE A 260 -4.06 12.47 2.95
C PHE A 260 -4.20 11.02 2.51
N GLU A 261 -5.34 10.44 2.86
CA GLU A 261 -5.63 9.01 2.66
C GLU A 261 -6.13 8.71 1.25
N GLU A 262 -6.00 7.44 0.86
CA GLU A 262 -6.52 6.95 -0.40
C GLU A 262 -8.04 7.07 -0.46
N GLY A 263 -8.57 7.45 -1.63
CA GLY A 263 -9.97 7.80 -1.82
C GLY A 263 -10.23 9.31 -1.81
N SER A 264 -9.28 10.13 -1.36
CA SER A 264 -9.39 11.60 -1.42
C SER A 264 -9.59 12.10 -2.87
N ILE A 265 -10.37 13.16 -3.04
CA ILE A 265 -10.66 13.79 -4.33
C ILE A 265 -9.77 15.01 -4.53
N VAL A 266 -9.10 15.04 -5.68
CA VAL A 266 -8.18 16.11 -6.08
C VAL A 266 -8.68 16.78 -7.34
N GLU A 267 -8.73 18.11 -7.33
CA GLU A 267 -8.96 18.93 -8.51
C GLU A 267 -7.64 19.13 -9.28
N GLY A 268 -7.64 18.77 -10.56
CA GLY A 268 -6.44 18.79 -11.39
C GLY A 268 -5.34 17.88 -10.85
N GLU A 269 -4.10 18.38 -10.84
CA GLU A 269 -2.92 17.60 -10.48
C GLU A 269 -2.34 17.99 -9.12
N ALA A 270 -1.90 16.98 -8.37
CA ALA A 270 -1.07 17.11 -7.18
C ALA A 270 0.13 16.16 -7.32
N GLU A 271 1.29 16.62 -6.88
CA GLU A 271 2.53 15.86 -6.87
C GLU A 271 2.77 15.20 -5.50
N GLY A 272 2.45 15.91 -4.41
CA GLY A 272 2.86 15.51 -3.07
C GLY A 272 4.37 15.61 -2.86
N THR A 273 4.85 15.02 -1.77
CA THR A 273 6.24 15.20 -1.31
C THR A 273 6.84 13.89 -0.81
N ILE A 274 8.11 13.67 -1.12
CA ILE A 274 8.95 12.65 -0.47
C ILE A 274 9.87 13.39 0.49
N PHE A 275 9.72 13.13 1.78
CA PHE A 275 10.40 13.87 2.83
C PHE A 275 11.63 13.10 3.33
N ASP A 276 12.73 13.78 3.57
CA ASP A 276 13.90 13.19 4.24
C ASP A 276 13.60 13.13 5.75
N ASP A 277 13.31 11.93 6.23
CA ASP A 277 13.00 11.59 7.63
C ASP A 277 14.21 10.95 8.32
N THR A 278 15.43 11.30 7.89
CA THR A 278 16.66 10.84 8.54
C THR A 278 16.71 11.37 9.98
N PRO A 279 16.72 10.49 11.00
CA PRO A 279 16.74 10.94 12.39
C PRO A 279 18.03 11.68 12.73
N GLU A 280 17.95 12.65 13.65
CA GLU A 280 19.14 13.34 14.15
C GLU A 280 20.19 12.35 14.68
N GLY A 281 21.45 12.58 14.29
CA GLY A 281 22.60 11.72 14.64
C GLY A 281 22.65 10.37 13.90
N PHE A 282 21.81 10.13 12.90
CA PHE A 282 21.88 8.94 12.05
C PHE A 282 22.56 9.27 10.71
N ASN A 283 23.80 8.81 10.53
CA ASN A 283 24.66 9.21 9.39
C ASN A 283 24.96 8.06 8.41
N GLU A 284 24.40 6.87 8.62
CA GLU A 284 24.72 5.68 7.81
C GLU A 284 24.10 5.74 6.41
N HIS A 285 22.86 6.23 6.33
CA HIS A 285 22.15 6.45 5.08
C HIS A 285 20.94 7.36 5.30
N LYS A 286 20.41 7.90 4.22
CA LYS A 286 19.17 8.67 4.26
C LYS A 286 17.96 7.77 4.47
N VAL A 287 16.92 8.32 5.08
CA VAL A 287 15.63 7.66 5.30
C VAL A 287 14.55 8.54 4.70
N TYR A 288 13.77 8.01 3.78
CA TYR A 288 12.75 8.79 3.08
C TYR A 288 11.34 8.34 3.43
N LYS A 289 10.47 9.30 3.72
CA LYS A 289 9.03 9.09 3.85
C LYS A 289 8.34 9.41 2.53
N TYR A 290 7.77 8.39 1.90
CA TYR A 290 7.08 8.53 0.61
C TYR A 290 5.64 9.04 0.80
N GLY A 291 5.38 10.27 0.36
CA GLY A 291 4.06 10.90 0.33
C GLY A 291 3.74 11.49 -1.04
N ARG A 292 4.18 10.83 -2.11
CA ARG A 292 3.91 11.26 -3.48
C ARG A 292 2.51 10.82 -3.92
N ALA A 293 1.78 11.74 -4.53
CA ALA A 293 0.45 11.51 -5.04
C ALA A 293 0.47 10.59 -6.27
N PHE A 294 -0.48 9.66 -6.29
CA PHE A 294 -0.79 8.81 -7.43
C PHE A 294 -2.27 9.00 -7.73
N LEU A 295 -2.56 9.66 -8.85
CA LEU A 295 -3.90 10.09 -9.22
C LEU A 295 -4.45 9.22 -10.35
N VAL A 296 -5.73 8.89 -10.24
CA VAL A 296 -6.51 8.23 -11.29
C VAL A 296 -7.72 9.10 -11.62
N PRO A 297 -8.04 9.31 -12.91
CA PRO A 297 -9.24 10.03 -13.33
C PRO A 297 -10.53 9.59 -12.63
N PHE A 298 -11.33 10.56 -12.20
CA PHE A 298 -12.61 10.31 -11.55
C PHE A 298 -13.66 11.34 -11.98
N GLU A 299 -14.83 10.87 -12.40
CA GLU A 299 -15.98 11.70 -12.80
C GLU A 299 -17.09 11.78 -11.72
#